data_AF-A0A844ZDP3-F1
#
_entry.id   AF-A0A844ZDP3-F1
#
_cell.length_a   1.000
_cell.length_b   1.000
_cell.length_c   1.000
_cell.angle_alpha   90.00
_cell.angle_beta   90.00
_cell.angle_gamma   90.00
#
_symmetry.space_group_name_H-M   'P 1'
#
loop_
_entity.id
_entity.type
_entity.pdbx_description
1 polymer ?
#
loop_
_entity_poly.entity_id
_entity_poly.type
_entity_poly.pdbx_seq_one_letter_code
_entity_poly.pdbx_strand_id
1 'polypeptide(L)'
;MLLRDKRFALSLIAALMLGACSSSPKTIASASTNQQITSQEIAHIEALLDQGETRSAKRLITKGLKRDPTEPSLHVLLQGIEGDAKADLGPASFGYVTRSGDTMIELAERFLGNRLKSYQLAKYNGIDVPSALQAGTELRIPGQARQVEASTRQYQPRRTDPSPPPARKRAEVSEPVKAEKAKPEHKVGDPAAAGRARSAGLVALNQGEVARALTLLRRAAALEPSNAAIAADLRRAELIAATVRARK
;
A
#
# COMPACT_ATOMS: atom_id res chain seq x y z
N MET A 1 7.43 26.58 -81.98
CA MET A 1 6.38 27.23 -82.79
C MET A 1 5.44 26.12 -83.26
N LEU A 2 4.12 26.30 -83.06
CA LEU A 2 3.00 25.46 -83.55
C LEU A 2 2.82 24.06 -82.91
N LEU A 3 1.63 23.51 -82.67
CA LEU A 3 0.26 24.04 -82.53
C LEU A 3 -0.61 22.88 -81.98
N ARG A 4 -1.52 23.20 -81.05
CA ARG A 4 -2.90 22.66 -80.88
C ARG A 4 -3.48 21.93 -82.11
N ASP A 5 -4.29 20.86 -82.05
CA ASP A 5 -5.57 20.72 -81.33
C ASP A 5 -6.16 19.26 -81.50
N LYS A 6 -6.76 18.74 -80.41
CA LYS A 6 -8.09 18.07 -80.27
C LYS A 6 -8.64 16.94 -81.19
N ARG A 7 -9.02 15.82 -80.51
CA ARG A 7 -10.41 15.25 -80.31
C ARG A 7 -10.87 13.94 -81.01
N PHE A 8 -11.36 13.04 -80.12
CA PHE A 8 -12.47 12.06 -80.20
C PHE A 8 -12.32 10.69 -80.92
N ALA A 9 -12.36 9.60 -80.13
CA ALA A 9 -13.29 8.46 -80.24
C ALA A 9 -13.02 7.47 -79.08
N LEU A 10 -13.85 7.44 -78.03
CA LEU A 10 -14.90 6.44 -77.80
C LEU A 10 -14.39 4.98 -77.71
N SER A 11 -14.19 4.50 -76.48
CA SER A 11 -14.58 3.12 -76.15
C SER A 11 -14.88 2.97 -74.67
N LEU A 12 -15.89 2.16 -74.45
CA LEU A 12 -16.78 2.02 -73.31
C LEU A 12 -16.37 0.76 -72.52
N ILE A 13 -16.70 0.75 -71.22
CA ILE A 13 -16.86 -0.42 -70.33
C ILE A 13 -15.59 -1.11 -69.77
N ALA A 14 -15.40 -0.98 -68.45
CA ALA A 14 -15.30 -2.08 -67.47
C ALA A 14 -14.97 -1.43 -66.10
N ALA A 15 -15.94 -1.29 -65.19
CA ALA A 15 -16.24 -2.24 -64.12
C ALA A 15 -15.05 -2.54 -63.16
N LEU A 16 -15.38 -2.61 -61.86
CA LEU A 16 -14.58 -3.14 -60.74
C LEU A 16 -13.54 -2.20 -60.08
N MET A 17 -13.91 -1.54 -58.98
CA MET A 17 -13.75 -2.09 -57.61
C MET A 17 -13.94 -0.98 -56.56
N LEU A 18 -14.82 -1.24 -55.59
CA LEU A 18 -14.91 -0.49 -54.34
C LEU A 18 -13.62 -0.68 -53.56
N GLY A 19 -12.75 0.32 -53.58
CA GLY A 19 -11.64 0.47 -52.64
C GLY A 19 -11.97 1.54 -51.61
N ALA A 20 -12.73 1.17 -50.58
CA ALA A 20 -12.91 2.01 -49.40
C ALA A 20 -11.56 2.19 -48.71
N CYS A 21 -10.86 3.29 -48.98
CA CYS A 21 -9.70 3.70 -48.20
C CYS A 21 -10.21 4.28 -46.87
N SER A 22 -10.50 3.41 -45.89
CA SER A 22 -10.50 3.84 -44.49
C SER A 22 -9.06 4.10 -44.10
N SER A 23 -8.67 5.37 -44.17
CA SER A 23 -7.42 5.83 -43.58
C SER A 23 -7.58 5.79 -42.06
N SER A 24 -7.42 4.62 -41.46
CA SER A 24 -7.23 4.50 -40.03
C SER A 24 -5.99 5.32 -39.65
N PRO A 25 -6.06 6.24 -38.67
CA PRO A 25 -4.85 6.83 -38.16
C PRO A 25 -4.05 5.68 -37.56
N LYS A 26 -2.93 5.37 -38.21
CA LYS A 26 -1.89 4.52 -37.63
C LYS A 26 -1.52 5.24 -36.34
N THR A 27 -2.04 4.77 -35.21
CA THR A 27 -1.55 5.18 -33.91
C THR A 27 -0.09 4.79 -33.93
N ILE A 28 0.77 5.76 -34.21
CA ILE A 28 2.18 5.67 -33.91
C ILE A 28 2.18 5.60 -32.40
N ALA A 29 2.07 4.38 -31.87
CA ALA A 29 2.42 4.09 -30.50
C ALA A 29 3.85 4.63 -30.39
N SER A 30 4.00 5.76 -29.70
CA SER A 30 5.28 6.33 -29.37
C SER A 30 6.04 5.28 -28.56
N ALA A 31 6.81 4.46 -29.27
CA ALA A 31 7.85 3.65 -28.71
C ALA A 31 8.97 4.61 -28.28
N SER A 32 8.71 5.39 -27.23
CA SER A 32 9.75 6.00 -26.42
C SER A 32 10.44 4.87 -25.65
N THR A 33 11.20 4.09 -26.39
CA THR A 33 12.25 3.23 -25.86
C THR A 33 13.28 4.17 -25.20
N ASN A 34 13.79 4.02 -23.99
CA ASN A 34 13.59 3.09 -22.88
C ASN A 34 14.67 3.51 -21.87
N GLN A 35 14.49 4.61 -21.14
CA GLN A 35 15.45 5.03 -20.10
C GLN A 35 14.81 5.38 -18.77
N GLN A 36 13.54 5.78 -18.77
CA GLN A 36 12.87 6.22 -17.55
C GLN A 36 12.41 5.04 -16.70
N ILE A 37 12.62 5.14 -15.38
CA ILE A 37 12.20 4.12 -14.43
C ILE A 37 10.68 4.23 -14.24
N THR A 38 9.98 3.11 -14.40
CA THR A 38 8.51 3.11 -14.29
C THR A 38 8.06 3.04 -12.83
N SER A 39 6.88 3.59 -12.54
CA SER A 39 6.24 3.44 -11.22
C SER A 39 6.00 1.98 -10.84
N GLN A 40 5.79 1.11 -11.83
CA GLN A 40 5.64 -0.34 -11.62
C GLN A 40 6.95 -0.99 -11.18
N GLU A 41 8.09 -0.59 -11.77
CA GLU A 41 9.41 -1.05 -11.32
C GLU A 41 9.70 -0.61 -9.88
N ILE A 42 9.40 0.64 -9.53
CA ILE A 42 9.54 1.15 -8.15
C ILE A 42 8.66 0.34 -7.19
N ALA A 43 7.38 0.13 -7.54
CA ALA A 43 6.46 -0.66 -6.71
C ALA A 43 6.92 -2.11 -6.53
N HIS A 44 7.52 -2.72 -7.56
CA HIS A 44 8.10 -4.06 -7.45
C HIS A 44 9.30 -4.08 -6.49
N ILE A 45 10.16 -3.07 -6.53
CA ILE A 45 11.29 -2.93 -5.59
C ILE A 45 10.78 -2.71 -4.15
N GLU A 46 9.77 -1.85 -3.95
CA GLU A 46 9.12 -1.64 -2.65
C GLU A 46 8.57 -2.98 -2.10
N ALA A 47 7.91 -3.79 -2.93
CA ALA A 47 7.38 -5.08 -2.53
C ALA A 47 8.47 -6.10 -2.12
N LEU A 48 9.60 -6.11 -2.83
CA LEU A 48 10.75 -6.95 -2.45
C LEU A 48 11.30 -6.53 -1.08
N LEU A 49 11.43 -5.23 -0.83
CA LEU A 49 11.88 -4.72 0.47
C LEU A 49 10.89 -5.02 1.59
N ASP A 50 9.59 -4.92 1.32
CA ASP A 50 8.52 -5.27 2.26
C ASP A 50 8.56 -6.76 2.67
N GLN A 51 9.09 -7.62 1.79
CA GLN A 51 9.32 -9.05 2.03
C GLN A 51 10.70 -9.36 2.63
N GLY A 52 11.55 -8.34 2.85
CA GLY A 52 12.93 -8.53 3.33
C GLY A 52 13.92 -9.00 2.26
N GLU A 53 13.53 -9.03 0.99
CA GLU A 53 14.36 -9.44 -0.16
C GLU A 53 15.36 -8.34 -0.59
N THR A 54 16.18 -7.87 0.35
CA THR A 54 17.13 -6.77 0.13
C THR A 54 18.12 -7.02 -1.01
N ARG A 55 18.57 -8.27 -1.19
CA ARG A 55 19.51 -8.64 -2.25
C ARG A 55 18.89 -8.51 -3.63
N SER A 56 17.64 -8.96 -3.80
CA SER A 56 16.88 -8.83 -5.04
C SER A 56 16.59 -7.36 -5.34
N ALA A 57 16.10 -6.62 -4.34
CA ALA A 57 15.81 -5.20 -4.44
C ALA A 57 17.05 -4.38 -4.84
N LYS A 58 18.18 -4.57 -4.15
CA LYS A 58 19.44 -3.87 -4.44
C LYS A 58 19.90 -4.11 -5.88
N ARG A 59 19.82 -5.35 -6.39
CA ARG A 59 20.17 -5.65 -7.78
C ARG A 59 19.32 -4.86 -8.78
N LEU A 60 18.00 -4.77 -8.55
CA LEU A 60 17.10 -4.01 -9.40
C LEU A 60 17.37 -2.50 -9.31
N ILE A 61 17.59 -1.97 -8.11
CA ILE A 61 17.95 -0.58 -7.88
C ILE A 61 19.24 -0.22 -8.63
N THR A 62 20.31 -1.01 -8.48
CA THR A 62 21.58 -0.76 -9.17
C THR A 62 21.41 -0.83 -10.69
N LYS A 63 20.59 -1.78 -11.20
CA LYS A 63 20.29 -1.85 -12.63
C LYS A 63 19.50 -0.61 -13.11
N GLY A 64 18.56 -0.14 -12.30
CA GLY A 64 17.78 1.06 -12.57
C GLY A 64 18.65 2.32 -12.61
N LEU A 65 19.52 2.53 -11.61
CA LEU A 65 20.43 3.67 -11.54
C LEU A 65 21.47 3.70 -12.68
N LYS A 66 21.79 2.56 -13.30
CA LYS A 66 22.61 2.54 -14.53
C LYS A 66 21.87 3.09 -15.75
N ARG A 67 20.55 2.97 -15.79
CA ARG A 67 19.69 3.47 -16.87
C ARG A 67 19.32 4.93 -16.64
N ASP A 68 18.96 5.25 -15.40
CA ASP A 68 18.63 6.60 -14.96
C ASP A 68 19.37 6.93 -13.65
N PRO A 69 20.57 7.50 -13.74
CA PRO A 69 21.37 7.86 -12.56
C PRO A 69 20.73 8.95 -11.70
N THR A 70 19.74 9.67 -12.21
CA THR A 70 19.12 10.81 -11.54
C THR A 70 17.80 10.49 -10.84
N GLU A 71 17.33 9.23 -10.92
CA GLU A 71 16.05 8.80 -10.35
C GLU A 71 16.00 8.87 -8.81
N PRO A 72 15.29 9.85 -8.22
CA PRO A 72 15.32 10.09 -6.78
C PRO A 72 14.79 8.91 -5.97
N SER A 73 13.78 8.22 -6.50
CA SER A 73 13.14 7.08 -5.83
C SER A 73 14.13 5.95 -5.58
N LEU A 74 14.98 5.65 -6.57
CA LEU A 74 15.99 4.60 -6.46
C LEU A 74 17.10 4.97 -5.48
N HIS A 75 17.48 6.23 -5.40
CA HIS A 75 18.43 6.72 -4.39
C HIS A 75 17.89 6.59 -2.97
N VAL A 76 16.62 6.96 -2.74
CA VAL A 76 15.98 6.79 -1.42
C VAL A 76 15.92 5.31 -1.02
N LEU A 77 15.51 4.44 -1.94
CA LEU A 77 15.44 3.00 -1.68
C LEU A 77 16.83 2.40 -1.43
N LEU A 78 17.86 2.82 -2.18
CA LEU A 78 19.24 2.39 -1.97
C LEU A 78 19.75 2.83 -0.59
N GLN A 79 19.50 4.09 -0.23
CA GLN A 79 19.85 4.62 1.09
C GLN A 79 19.17 3.81 2.21
N GLY A 80 17.90 3.43 2.03
CA GLY A 80 17.22 2.56 2.99
C GLY A 80 17.96 1.23 3.22
N ILE A 81 18.51 0.63 2.16
CA ILE A 81 19.24 -0.64 2.23
C ILE A 81 20.63 -0.45 2.83
N GLU A 82 21.42 0.49 2.31
CA GLU A 82 22.85 0.62 2.57
C GLU A 82 23.20 1.57 3.72
N GLY A 83 22.35 2.55 3.99
CA GLY A 83 22.56 3.55 5.02
C GLY A 83 22.34 3.04 6.44
N ASP A 84 22.78 3.85 7.40
CA ASP A 84 22.46 3.68 8.81
C ASP A 84 21.16 4.42 9.11
N ALA A 85 20.08 3.67 9.34
CA ALA A 85 18.76 4.25 9.57
C ALA A 85 18.73 5.24 10.75
N LYS A 86 19.53 5.04 11.80
CA LYS A 86 19.58 5.94 12.96
C LYS A 86 20.38 7.21 12.66
N ALA A 87 21.47 7.09 11.90
CA ALA A 87 22.22 8.25 11.45
C ALA A 87 21.40 9.11 10.47
N ASP A 88 20.70 8.44 9.54
CA ASP A 88 19.97 9.09 8.45
C ASP A 88 18.65 9.74 8.89
N LEU A 89 17.92 9.09 9.80
CA LEU A 89 16.62 9.59 10.30
C LEU A 89 16.75 10.38 11.61
N GLY A 90 17.93 10.33 12.24
CA GLY A 90 18.25 11.01 13.47
C GLY A 90 17.94 10.19 14.74
N PRO A 91 18.55 10.57 15.88
CA PRO A 91 18.43 9.82 17.13
C PRO A 91 17.14 10.13 17.91
N ALA A 92 16.52 11.29 17.65
CA ALA A 92 15.27 11.67 18.30
C ALA A 92 14.12 10.83 17.73
N SER A 93 13.31 10.25 18.61
CA SER A 93 12.12 9.50 18.22
C SER A 93 11.05 9.53 19.30
N PHE A 94 9.82 9.23 18.90
CA PHE A 94 8.68 9.03 19.81
C PHE A 94 8.07 7.64 19.63
N GLY A 95 7.39 7.15 20.67
CA GLY A 95 6.71 5.85 20.64
C GLY A 95 5.40 5.91 19.87
N TYR A 96 5.13 4.89 19.06
CA TYR A 96 3.86 4.66 18.39
C TYR A 96 3.47 3.19 18.49
N VAL A 97 2.28 2.91 19.02
CA VAL A 97 1.74 1.55 19.05
C VAL A 97 0.95 1.32 17.77
N THR A 98 1.35 0.31 17.00
CA THR A 98 0.69 -0.02 15.73
C THR A 98 -0.76 -0.43 15.95
N ARG A 99 -1.62 0.04 15.05
CA ARG A 99 -3.05 -0.27 15.02
C ARG A 99 -3.31 -1.38 14.01
N SER A 100 -4.46 -2.02 14.14
CA SER A 100 -4.90 -3.01 13.16
C SER A 100 -5.01 -2.38 11.78
N GLY A 101 -4.29 -2.96 10.80
CA GLY A 101 -4.23 -2.47 9.44
C GLY A 101 -3.16 -1.42 9.16
N ASP A 102 -2.35 -1.01 10.14
CA ASP A 102 -1.15 -0.21 9.85
C ASP A 102 -0.15 -1.03 9.03
N THR A 103 0.45 -0.38 8.03
CA THR A 103 1.56 -0.93 7.24
C THR A 103 2.80 -0.06 7.37
N MET A 104 3.99 -0.64 7.24
CA MET A 104 5.23 0.16 7.32
C MET A 104 5.29 1.26 6.25
N ILE A 105 4.72 1.00 5.08
CA ILE A 105 4.58 1.96 3.98
C ILE A 105 3.74 3.17 4.41
N GLU A 106 2.55 2.94 4.95
CA GLU A 106 1.67 4.02 5.41
C GLU A 106 2.25 4.78 6.61
N LEU A 107 2.93 4.08 7.52
CA LEU A 107 3.60 4.72 8.67
C LEU A 107 4.76 5.62 8.22
N ALA A 108 5.56 5.20 7.25
CA ALA A 108 6.62 6.01 6.68
C ALA A 108 6.08 7.23 5.93
N GLU A 109 5.00 7.07 5.16
CA GLU A 109 4.33 8.20 4.52
C GLU A 109 3.80 9.19 5.58
N ARG A 110 3.07 8.69 6.57
CA ARG A 110 2.42 9.53 7.59
C ARG A 110 3.42 10.29 8.45
N PHE A 111 4.51 9.65 8.86
CA PHE A 111 5.43 10.21 9.84
C PHE A 111 6.73 10.76 9.24
N LEU A 112 7.23 10.17 8.16
CA LEU A 112 8.45 10.62 7.47
C LEU A 112 8.15 11.44 6.22
N GLY A 113 6.89 11.52 5.78
CA GLY A 113 6.46 12.22 4.57
C GLY A 113 6.93 11.54 3.28
N ASN A 114 7.37 10.29 3.35
CA ASN A 114 7.84 9.54 2.19
C ASN A 114 7.69 8.03 2.40
N ARG A 115 6.73 7.43 1.69
CA ARG A 115 6.47 5.99 1.70
C ARG A 115 7.68 5.12 1.35
N LEU A 116 8.61 5.61 0.51
CA LEU A 116 9.80 4.86 0.10
C LEU A 116 10.78 4.64 1.26
N LYS A 117 10.62 5.37 2.37
CA LYS A 117 11.39 5.17 3.60
C LYS A 117 10.84 4.05 4.49
N SER A 118 9.86 3.28 4.04
CA SER A 118 9.27 2.15 4.78
C SER A 118 10.31 1.15 5.28
N TYR A 119 11.20 0.69 4.40
CA TYR A 119 12.26 -0.24 4.77
C TYR A 119 13.28 0.40 5.73
N GLN A 120 13.59 1.69 5.55
CA GLN A 120 14.47 2.43 6.44
C GLN A 120 13.86 2.58 7.85
N LEU A 121 12.55 2.82 7.95
CA LEU A 121 11.81 2.85 9.21
C LEU A 121 11.77 1.47 9.89
N ALA A 122 11.62 0.39 9.11
CA ALA A 122 11.71 -0.96 9.63
C ALA A 122 13.09 -1.24 10.23
N LYS A 123 14.17 -0.92 9.50
CA LYS A 123 15.55 -1.01 10.01
C LYS A 123 15.78 -0.17 11.26
N TYR A 124 15.22 1.04 11.33
CA TYR A 124 15.30 1.89 12.53
C TYR A 124 14.73 1.18 13.78
N ASN A 125 13.73 0.31 13.57
CA ASN A 125 13.06 -0.47 14.60
C ASN A 125 13.59 -1.91 14.76
N GLY A 126 14.63 -2.30 14.00
CA GLY A 126 15.18 -3.66 14.03
C GLY A 126 14.23 -4.71 13.44
N ILE A 127 13.41 -4.33 12.48
CA ILE A 127 12.47 -5.22 11.77
C ILE A 127 13.03 -5.52 10.39
N ASP A 128 13.31 -6.80 10.12
CA ASP A 128 13.90 -7.23 8.84
C ASP A 128 12.87 -7.40 7.72
N VAL A 129 11.65 -7.82 8.08
CA VAL A 129 10.53 -8.08 7.15
C VAL A 129 9.39 -7.12 7.47
N PRO A 130 9.29 -5.95 6.80
CA PRO A 130 8.28 -4.94 7.12
C PRO A 130 6.83 -5.44 6.98
N SER A 131 6.56 -6.35 6.06
CA SER A 131 5.24 -6.99 5.87
C SER A 131 4.79 -7.86 7.04
N ALA A 132 5.72 -8.26 7.93
CA ALA A 132 5.40 -9.03 9.13
C ALA A 132 4.97 -8.16 10.32
N LEU A 133 4.78 -6.84 10.12
CA LEU A 133 4.36 -5.92 11.16
C LEU A 133 3.01 -6.34 11.76
N GLN A 134 3.00 -6.54 13.09
CA GLN A 134 1.80 -6.90 13.83
C GLN A 134 1.18 -5.67 14.49
N ALA A 135 -0.14 -5.67 14.64
CA ALA A 135 -0.84 -4.69 15.47
C ALA A 135 -0.43 -4.84 16.94
N GLY A 136 -0.36 -3.72 17.66
CA GLY A 136 0.10 -3.67 19.05
C GLY A 136 1.62 -3.62 19.22
N THR A 137 2.39 -3.63 18.12
CA THR A 137 3.84 -3.48 18.15
C THR A 137 4.19 -2.03 18.54
N GLU A 138 5.06 -1.86 19.52
CA GLU A 138 5.60 -0.55 19.87
C GLU A 138 6.77 -0.21 18.93
N LEU A 139 6.57 0.81 18.09
CA LEU A 139 7.57 1.35 17.19
C LEU A 139 8.16 2.65 17.73
N ARG A 140 9.43 2.87 17.45
CA ARG A 140 10.10 4.15 17.55
C ARG A 140 9.99 4.86 16.19
N ILE A 141 9.35 6.01 16.18
CA ILE A 141 9.17 6.83 15.00
C ILE A 141 10.16 8.00 15.05
N PRO A 142 11.08 8.13 14.08
CA PRO A 142 12.04 9.22 14.05
C PRO A 142 11.41 10.61 13.99
N GLY A 143 12.06 11.58 14.63
CA GLY A 143 11.61 12.95 14.73
C GLY A 143 10.80 13.25 15.99
N GLN A 144 10.11 14.38 15.95
CA GLN A 144 9.22 14.81 17.02
C GLN A 144 7.77 14.46 16.65
N ALA A 145 6.98 14.06 17.64
CA ALA A 145 5.56 13.82 17.45
C ALA A 145 4.90 15.11 16.95
N ARG A 146 4.61 15.20 15.64
CA ARG A 146 3.75 16.25 15.12
C ARG A 146 2.39 16.06 15.80
N GLN A 147 1.88 17.09 16.45
CA GLN A 147 0.57 17.06 17.11
C GLN A 147 -0.55 17.03 16.05
N VAL A 148 -0.70 15.90 15.36
CA VAL A 148 -1.82 15.66 14.43
C VAL A 148 -2.89 14.79 15.08
N GLU A 149 -2.60 14.15 16.22
CA GLU A 149 -3.60 13.47 17.06
C GLU A 149 -3.28 13.69 18.54
N ALA A 150 -3.70 14.84 19.09
CA ALA A 150 -3.80 15.05 20.54
C ALA A 150 -4.97 14.22 21.11
N SER A 151 -4.86 12.89 21.01
CA SER A 151 -5.75 11.92 21.66
C SER A 151 -5.10 10.54 21.75
N THR A 152 -3.82 10.49 22.10
CA THR A 152 -3.31 9.36 22.89
C THR A 152 -2.64 9.94 24.12
N ARG A 153 -3.31 9.76 25.26
CA ARG A 153 -2.77 10.05 26.59
C ARG A 153 -1.39 9.39 26.68
N GLN A 154 -0.37 10.23 26.78
CA GLN A 154 0.83 10.01 27.59
C GLN A 154 1.24 8.53 27.76
N TYR A 155 2.00 7.98 26.81
CA TYR A 155 2.96 6.96 27.19
C TYR A 155 4.20 7.68 27.73
N GLN A 156 4.12 8.10 28.99
CA GLN A 156 5.34 8.29 29.75
C GLN A 156 5.90 6.89 29.99
N PRO A 157 7.18 6.60 29.65
CA PRO A 157 7.79 5.37 30.14
C PRO A 157 7.73 5.45 31.66
N ARG A 158 7.02 4.51 32.28
CA ARG A 158 7.01 4.32 33.72
C ARG A 158 8.46 4.09 34.12
N ARG A 159 9.12 5.12 34.65
CA ARG A 159 10.41 4.96 35.33
C ARG A 159 10.17 3.91 36.40
N THR A 160 10.88 2.80 36.30
CA THR A 160 10.90 1.76 37.32
C THR A 160 11.55 2.35 38.56
N ASP A 161 10.75 2.82 39.50
CA ASP A 161 11.22 2.91 40.88
C ASP A 161 11.38 1.48 41.43
N PRO A 162 12.50 1.17 42.11
CA PRO A 162 12.71 -0.14 42.70
C PRO A 162 11.78 -0.32 43.91
N SER A 163 10.98 -1.38 43.91
CA SER A 163 10.17 -1.78 45.07
C SER A 163 11.04 -2.26 46.23
N PRO A 164 10.74 -1.90 47.49
CA PRO A 164 11.11 -2.71 48.64
C PRO A 164 9.99 -3.73 48.98
N PRO A 165 10.31 -4.97 49.40
CA PRO A 165 9.31 -5.95 49.83
C PRO A 165 8.93 -5.74 51.31
N PRO A 166 7.76 -6.26 51.78
CA PRO A 166 7.85 -7.53 52.52
C PRO A 166 6.63 -8.49 52.41
N ALA A 167 7.00 -9.79 52.47
CA ALA A 167 6.40 -10.93 53.18
C ALA A 167 4.87 -11.21 53.21
N ARG A 168 4.52 -12.33 52.56
CA ARG A 168 3.74 -13.50 53.03
C ARG A 168 2.39 -13.29 53.74
N LYS A 169 1.33 -13.87 53.16
CA LYS A 169 0.62 -15.04 53.76
C LYS A 169 -0.17 -15.81 52.70
N ARG A 170 -0.08 -17.13 52.81
CA ARG A 170 -0.81 -18.15 52.05
C ARG A 170 -1.95 -18.65 52.94
N ALA A 171 -3.16 -18.70 52.40
CA ALA A 171 -4.29 -19.53 52.85
C ALA A 171 -5.19 -19.63 51.60
N GLU A 172 -5.22 -20.74 50.88
CA GLU A 172 -5.92 -22.01 51.17
C GLU A 172 -7.28 -22.06 50.48
N VAL A 173 -7.57 -23.26 49.98
CA VAL A 173 -8.43 -23.62 48.86
C VAL A 173 -9.89 -23.76 49.29
N SER A 174 -10.82 -23.36 48.41
CA SER A 174 -12.13 -24.00 48.29
C SER A 174 -12.64 -23.97 46.84
N GLU A 175 -12.66 -25.12 46.19
CA GLU A 175 -13.60 -25.46 45.11
C GLU A 175 -14.89 -26.06 45.74
N PRO A 176 -16.01 -26.32 45.03
CA PRO A 176 -16.39 -26.02 43.64
C PRO A 176 -17.82 -25.39 43.49
N VAL A 177 -18.12 -24.71 42.37
CA VAL A 177 -19.49 -24.67 41.81
C VAL A 177 -19.43 -24.90 40.31
N LYS A 178 -20.22 -25.88 39.89
CA LYS A 178 -20.42 -26.39 38.54
C LYS A 178 -21.42 -25.52 37.77
N ALA A 179 -21.08 -25.28 36.50
CA ALA A 179 -21.93 -24.96 35.35
C ALA A 179 -22.71 -23.64 35.33
N GLU A 180 -22.27 -22.71 34.48
CA GLU A 180 -23.14 -22.20 33.41
C GLU A 180 -22.34 -21.84 32.16
N LYS A 181 -22.89 -22.25 31.01
CA LYS A 181 -22.31 -22.16 29.67
C LYS A 181 -22.29 -20.69 29.19
N ALA A 182 -21.18 -20.25 28.62
CA ALA A 182 -21.20 -19.31 27.48
C ALA A 182 -19.83 -19.28 26.78
N LYS A 183 -19.64 -20.24 25.87
CA LYS A 183 -18.92 -19.93 24.63
C LYS A 183 -19.81 -18.94 23.88
N PRO A 184 -19.26 -17.87 23.30
CA PRO A 184 -19.63 -17.55 21.95
C PRO A 184 -18.42 -17.89 21.11
N GLU A 185 -18.54 -19.04 20.45
CA GLU A 185 -17.87 -19.36 19.21
C GLU A 185 -18.07 -18.20 18.23
N HIS A 186 -17.19 -17.21 18.25
CA HIS A 186 -16.99 -16.40 17.05
C HIS A 186 -16.26 -17.33 16.10
N LYS A 187 -16.98 -17.80 15.07
CA LYS A 187 -16.40 -18.53 13.95
C LYS A 187 -15.13 -17.78 13.55
N VAL A 188 -13.99 -18.44 13.69
CA VAL A 188 -12.69 -17.90 13.31
C VAL A 188 -12.76 -17.65 11.82
N GLY A 189 -13.08 -16.43 11.43
CA GLY A 189 -12.76 -15.94 10.10
C GLY A 189 -11.25 -15.98 9.94
N ASP A 190 -10.75 -16.11 8.72
CA ASP A 190 -9.32 -15.98 8.46
C ASP A 190 -8.97 -14.48 8.51
N PRO A 191 -8.32 -13.99 9.60
CA PRO A 191 -8.05 -12.56 9.76
C PRO A 191 -7.06 -12.05 8.70
N ALA A 192 -6.17 -12.94 8.21
CA ALA A 192 -5.23 -12.61 7.16
C ALA A 192 -5.97 -12.47 5.81
N ALA A 193 -6.94 -13.35 5.51
CA ALA A 193 -7.79 -13.18 4.34
C ALA A 193 -8.68 -11.94 4.43
N ALA A 194 -9.19 -11.61 5.62
CA ALA A 194 -9.94 -10.37 5.85
C ALA A 194 -9.07 -9.14 5.59
N GLY A 195 -7.83 -9.14 6.10
CA GLY A 195 -6.84 -8.09 5.85
C GLY A 195 -6.52 -7.92 4.36
N ARG A 196 -6.26 -9.01 3.64
CA ARG A 196 -6.01 -8.99 2.18
C ARG A 196 -7.21 -8.47 1.39
N ALA A 197 -8.42 -8.89 1.74
CA ALA A 197 -9.63 -8.42 1.09
C ALA A 197 -9.87 -6.93 1.36
N ARG A 198 -9.62 -6.46 2.58
CA ARG A 198 -9.72 -5.04 2.96
C ARG A 198 -8.74 -4.18 2.18
N SER A 199 -7.44 -4.54 2.18
CA SER A 199 -6.41 -3.76 1.48
C SER A 199 -6.67 -3.67 -0.02
N ALA A 200 -7.04 -4.78 -0.67
CA ALA A 200 -7.45 -4.78 -2.07
C ALA A 200 -8.68 -3.89 -2.32
N GLY A 201 -9.64 -3.85 -1.39
CA GLY A 201 -10.81 -2.99 -1.47
C GLY A 201 -10.47 -1.50 -1.39
N LEU A 202 -9.55 -1.11 -0.50
CA LEU A 202 -9.07 0.27 -0.39
C LEU A 202 -8.29 0.72 -1.62
N VAL A 203 -7.45 -0.16 -2.20
CA VAL A 203 -6.77 0.10 -3.47
C VAL A 203 -7.78 0.34 -4.59
N ALA A 204 -8.83 -0.47 -4.68
CA ALA A 204 -9.89 -0.28 -5.67
C ALA A 204 -10.64 1.06 -5.50
N LEU A 205 -10.86 1.55 -4.26
CA LEU A 205 -11.43 2.88 -4.04
C LEU A 205 -10.53 4.00 -4.57
N ASN A 206 -9.23 3.92 -4.30
CA ASN A 206 -8.26 4.91 -4.78
C ASN A 206 -8.17 4.94 -6.31
N GLN A 207 -8.46 3.82 -6.97
CA GLN A 207 -8.53 3.70 -8.43
C GLN A 207 -9.89 4.14 -9.01
N GLY A 208 -10.86 4.51 -8.17
CA GLY A 208 -12.23 4.83 -8.60
C GLY A 208 -13.08 3.61 -8.97
N GLU A 209 -12.57 2.39 -8.74
CA GLU A 209 -13.28 1.13 -8.98
C GLU A 209 -14.27 0.81 -7.83
N VAL A 210 -15.24 1.70 -7.59
CA VAL A 210 -16.13 1.64 -6.43
C VAL A 210 -16.91 0.32 -6.33
N ALA A 211 -17.33 -0.25 -7.46
CA ALA A 211 -18.04 -1.54 -7.47
C ALA A 211 -17.15 -2.71 -7.01
N ARG A 212 -15.88 -2.71 -7.43
CA ARG A 212 -14.90 -3.73 -7.02
C ARG A 212 -14.54 -3.57 -5.54
N ALA A 213 -14.36 -2.32 -5.10
CA ALA A 213 -14.11 -2.00 -3.71
C ALA A 213 -15.22 -2.53 -2.78
N LEU A 214 -16.49 -2.30 -3.12
CA LEU A 214 -17.62 -2.81 -2.34
C LEU A 214 -17.60 -4.33 -2.20
N THR A 215 -17.32 -5.06 -3.29
CA THR A 215 -17.24 -6.52 -3.26
C THR A 215 -16.13 -7.00 -2.33
N LEU A 216 -14.95 -6.38 -2.41
CA LEU A 216 -13.79 -6.73 -1.59
C LEU A 216 -14.00 -6.39 -0.10
N LEU A 217 -14.57 -5.23 0.20
CA LEU A 217 -14.85 -4.81 1.58
C LEU A 217 -15.99 -5.62 2.21
N ARG A 218 -17.01 -6.05 1.44
CA ARG A 218 -18.02 -6.99 1.93
C ARG A 218 -17.45 -8.36 2.24
N ARG A 219 -16.54 -8.86 1.39
CA ARG A 219 -15.81 -10.10 1.68
C ARG A 219 -15.00 -9.97 2.96
N ALA A 220 -14.31 -8.85 3.15
CA ALA A 220 -13.57 -8.58 4.39
C ALA A 220 -14.51 -8.56 5.62
N ALA A 221 -15.67 -7.90 5.51
CA ALA A 221 -16.66 -7.80 6.59
C ALA A 221 -17.31 -9.15 6.92
N ALA A 222 -17.49 -10.02 5.92
CA ALA A 222 -18.00 -11.37 6.12
C ALA A 222 -16.99 -12.27 6.85
N LEU A 223 -15.70 -12.05 6.62
CA LEU A 223 -14.63 -12.77 7.31
C LEU A 223 -14.46 -12.25 8.74
N GLU A 224 -14.52 -10.92 8.95
CA GLU A 224 -14.33 -10.29 10.26
C GLU A 224 -15.48 -9.31 10.60
N PRO A 225 -16.66 -9.82 11.01
CA PRO A 225 -17.84 -8.98 11.26
C PRO A 225 -17.67 -8.01 12.44
N SER A 226 -16.82 -8.35 13.41
CA SER A 226 -16.55 -7.53 14.59
C SER A 226 -15.51 -6.43 14.36
N ASN A 227 -14.87 -6.38 13.18
CA ASN A 227 -13.83 -5.40 12.89
C ASN A 227 -14.42 -4.04 12.49
N ALA A 228 -14.33 -3.06 13.40
CA ALA A 228 -14.86 -1.72 13.20
C ALA A 228 -14.22 -0.96 12.02
N ALA A 229 -12.95 -1.21 11.69
CA ALA A 229 -12.28 -0.54 10.58
C ALA A 229 -12.84 -1.02 9.24
N ILE A 230 -13.01 -2.34 9.08
CA ILE A 230 -13.64 -2.92 7.89
C ILE A 230 -15.07 -2.40 7.72
N ALA A 231 -15.83 -2.31 8.82
CA ALA A 231 -17.19 -1.77 8.80
C ALA A 231 -17.23 -0.30 8.38
N ALA A 232 -16.29 0.53 8.85
CA ALA A 232 -16.19 1.94 8.48
C ALA A 232 -15.84 2.13 7.00
N ASP A 233 -14.88 1.35 6.49
CA ASP A 233 -14.45 1.40 5.09
C ASP A 233 -15.59 0.98 4.15
N LEU A 234 -16.32 -0.09 4.52
CA LEU A 234 -17.49 -0.53 3.76
C LEU A 234 -18.57 0.57 3.71
N ARG A 235 -18.91 1.19 4.83
CA ARG A 235 -19.87 2.31 4.87
C ARG A 235 -19.43 3.47 3.98
N ARG A 236 -18.14 3.83 4.01
CA ARG A 236 -17.58 4.88 3.14
C ARG A 236 -17.76 4.51 1.66
N ALA A 237 -17.40 3.29 1.28
CA ALA A 237 -17.56 2.82 -0.10
C ALA A 237 -19.03 2.84 -0.56
N GLU A 238 -19.97 2.52 0.34
CA GLU A 238 -21.42 2.57 0.05
C GLU A 238 -21.92 4.01 -0.18
N LEU A 239 -21.44 4.97 0.62
CA LEU A 239 -21.74 6.39 0.41
C LEU A 239 -21.20 6.89 -0.94
N ILE A 240 -19.95 6.55 -1.28
CA ILE A 240 -19.36 6.92 -2.57
C ILE A 240 -20.19 6.31 -3.71
N ALA A 241 -20.55 5.03 -3.62
CA ALA A 241 -21.38 4.37 -4.62
C ALA A 241 -22.76 5.04 -4.79
N ALA A 242 -23.39 5.45 -3.69
CA ALA A 242 -24.65 6.18 -3.72
C ALA A 242 -24.50 7.53 -4.45
N THR A 243 -23.44 8.30 -4.13
CA THR A 243 -23.19 9.59 -4.80
C THR A 243 -22.87 9.45 -6.29
N VAL A 244 -22.13 8.41 -6.68
CA VAL A 244 -21.81 8.14 -8.11
C VAL A 244 -23.06 7.70 -8.87
N ARG A 245 -23.93 6.90 -8.26
CA ARG A 245 -25.21 6.48 -8.87
C ARG A 245 -26.17 7.64 -9.06
N ALA A 246 -26.22 8.60 -8.12
CA ALA A 246 -27.09 9.77 -8.22
C ALA A 246 -26.65 10.79 -9.29
N ARG A 247 -25.42 10.67 -9.82
CA ARG A 247 -24.87 11.55 -10.87
C ARG A 247 -24.96 10.95 -12.28
N LYS A 248 -25.42 9.71 -12.41
CA LYS A 248 -25.70 9.04 -13.70
C LYS A 248 -27.17 9.20 -14.05
#